data_AF-Q815Q0-F1
#
_entry.id   AF-Q815Q0-F1
#
_cell.length_a   1.000
_cell.length_b   1.000
_cell.length_c   1.000
_cell.angle_alpha   90.00
_cell.angle_beta   90.00
_cell.angle_gamma   90.00
#
_symmetry.space_group_name_H-M   'P 1'
#
loop_
_entity.id
_entity.type
_entity.pdbx_description
1 polymer ?
#
loop_
_entity_poly.entity_id
_entity_poly.type
_entity_poly.pdbx_seq_one_letter_code
_entity_poly.pdbx_strand_id
1 'polypeptide(L)'
;MVNIPLKDIVSELSKTQEEKFLKLIAILEKNGFVKYTERVIDENYYKNYEKEIAFIDYYTNNGIELFKKLSNFKICLYGSNKLSNTIQKSLENIGIQNIKRGSRFDFEGDIVIYCNNDVNERENLLECMDFSQNKIFIFVGNKESLGIISPIIKNLDDWKEFENILEIGADNIKENTTFTSNSILSSMLSFEIIKYVTNCLQSDLINAAYILNTDTLKGNFVQVKKKIDLKQDFIETFKQSSGGNGLYINKIGRGSRKQIPLSQWEVELDKLGDMNSEKIKVVSFGDTHQEARFNTYYKTIEHLIINGEFNLEESYSFKNLDTITLAIDEQFKRKLTISCDIDKELAIRKAILKAILKREINVIDNYQELSPLKISDYIDNKNIQYYCKLINILKAKIELRFKKLVEGLFLVVVSDNSYRGVSIGFNLNTALENALRQFINNLQNSIYTINIEDVIFKRINDWDDECIREFLTDEKLEVFICSIQNNVISAEISIVGAILIES
;
A
#
# COMPACT_ATOMS: atom_id res chain seq x y z
N MET A 1 26.41 -23.05 -7.41
CA MET A 1 26.90 -22.00 -8.33
C MET A 1 28.42 -22.11 -8.36
N VAL A 2 29.03 -22.00 -9.54
CA VAL A 2 30.50 -22.06 -9.67
C VAL A 2 31.03 -20.64 -9.46
N ASN A 3 31.81 -20.41 -8.40
CA ASN A 3 32.38 -19.09 -8.10
C ASN A 3 33.72 -18.91 -8.83
N ILE A 4 33.67 -18.35 -10.05
CA ILE A 4 34.86 -18.07 -10.86
C ILE A 4 35.33 -16.64 -10.57
N PRO A 5 36.59 -16.41 -10.16
CA PRO A 5 37.05 -15.05 -9.91
C PRO A 5 37.23 -14.31 -11.24
N LEU A 6 36.90 -13.01 -11.22
CA LEU A 6 36.88 -12.16 -12.42
C LEU A 6 38.21 -12.21 -13.20
N LYS A 7 39.33 -12.25 -12.48
CA LYS A 7 40.68 -12.36 -13.08
C LYS A 7 40.88 -13.62 -13.92
N ASP A 8 40.27 -14.75 -13.54
CA ASP A 8 40.44 -16.02 -14.25
C ASP A 8 39.60 -15.99 -15.53
N ILE A 9 38.40 -15.40 -15.48
CA ILE A 9 37.58 -15.17 -16.67
C ILE A 9 38.28 -14.21 -17.64
N VAL A 10 38.80 -13.09 -17.11
CA VAL A 10 39.49 -12.07 -17.92
C VAL A 10 40.77 -12.63 -18.55
N SER A 11 41.48 -13.53 -17.86
CA SER A 11 42.73 -14.13 -18.37
C SER A 11 42.55 -14.99 -19.62
N GLU A 12 41.33 -15.46 -19.90
CA GLU A 12 41.00 -16.27 -21.08
C GLU A 12 40.50 -15.42 -22.26
N LEU A 13 40.35 -14.10 -22.09
CA LEU A 13 39.80 -13.20 -23.10
C LEU A 13 40.91 -12.45 -23.86
N SER A 14 40.67 -12.19 -25.15
CA SER A 14 41.48 -11.20 -25.89
C SER A 14 41.20 -9.78 -25.39
N LYS A 15 42.15 -8.83 -25.58
CA LYS A 15 41.99 -7.43 -25.15
C LYS A 15 40.65 -6.79 -25.57
N THR A 16 40.20 -7.05 -26.80
CA THR A 16 38.95 -6.50 -27.33
C THR A 16 37.70 -7.13 -26.69
N GLN A 17 37.81 -8.38 -26.22
CA GLN A 17 36.75 -9.08 -25.48
C GLN A 17 36.73 -8.67 -24.01
N GLU A 18 37.90 -8.47 -23.39
CA GLU A 18 38.05 -7.96 -22.03
C GLU A 18 37.32 -6.62 -21.86
N GLU A 19 37.56 -5.64 -22.74
CA GLU A 19 36.88 -4.33 -22.66
C GLU A 19 35.35 -4.43 -22.75
N LYS A 20 34.85 -5.31 -23.63
CA LYS A 20 33.39 -5.54 -23.78
C LYS A 20 32.83 -6.27 -22.57
N PHE A 21 33.56 -7.24 -22.04
CA PHE A 21 33.18 -8.02 -20.88
C PHE A 21 33.14 -7.14 -19.61
N LEU A 22 34.14 -6.30 -19.38
CA LEU A 22 34.15 -5.35 -18.26
C LEU A 22 33.00 -4.33 -18.35
N LYS A 23 32.67 -3.83 -19.55
CA LYS A 23 31.49 -2.97 -19.76
C LYS A 23 30.19 -3.71 -19.44
N LEU A 24 30.06 -4.96 -19.86
CA LEU A 24 28.89 -5.80 -19.56
C LEU A 24 28.77 -6.05 -18.05
N ILE A 25 29.86 -6.40 -17.38
CA ILE A 25 29.90 -6.62 -15.93
C ILE A 25 29.50 -5.33 -15.19
N ALA A 26 30.01 -4.17 -15.58
CA ALA A 26 29.62 -2.89 -14.99
C ALA A 26 28.12 -2.58 -15.18
N ILE A 27 27.55 -2.91 -16.34
CA ILE A 27 26.10 -2.79 -16.57
C ILE A 27 25.32 -3.74 -15.68
N LEU A 28 25.74 -5.01 -15.59
CA LEU A 28 25.06 -6.01 -14.79
C LEU A 28 25.16 -5.70 -13.28
N GLU A 29 26.31 -5.21 -12.82
CA GLU A 29 26.54 -4.73 -11.45
C GLU A 29 25.63 -3.54 -11.12
N LYS A 30 25.59 -2.52 -11.99
CA LYS A 30 24.70 -1.36 -11.84
C LYS A 30 23.22 -1.75 -11.73
N ASN A 31 22.83 -2.87 -12.32
CA ASN A 31 21.46 -3.38 -12.29
C ASN A 31 21.25 -4.51 -11.26
N GLY A 32 22.23 -4.78 -10.38
CA GLY A 32 22.12 -5.77 -9.30
C GLY A 32 22.17 -7.24 -9.74
N PHE A 33 22.61 -7.51 -10.97
CA PHE A 33 22.73 -8.87 -11.53
C PHE A 33 24.12 -9.49 -11.31
N VAL A 34 25.14 -8.70 -10.99
CA VAL A 34 26.45 -9.20 -10.52
C VAL A 34 26.46 -9.15 -9.00
N LYS A 35 26.79 -10.28 -8.37
CA LYS A 35 26.98 -10.38 -6.92
C LYS A 35 28.42 -10.79 -6.65
N TYR A 36 29.10 -10.03 -5.80
CA TYR A 36 30.44 -10.37 -5.36
C TYR A 36 30.32 -11.25 -4.12
N THR A 37 30.75 -12.50 -4.22
CA THR A 37 30.96 -13.31 -3.01
C THR A 37 32.24 -12.80 -2.36
N GLU A 38 32.15 -12.10 -1.23
CA GLU A 38 33.35 -11.81 -0.44
C GLU A 38 34.07 -13.14 -0.14
N ARG A 39 35.30 -13.23 -0.63
CA ARG A 39 36.15 -14.40 -0.47
C ARG A 39 36.94 -14.25 0.82
N VAL A 40 36.95 -15.36 1.56
CA VAL A 40 37.69 -15.64 2.79
C VAL A 40 36.89 -15.27 4.05
N ILE A 41 36.05 -16.22 4.46
CA ILE A 41 35.66 -16.37 5.85
C ILE A 41 36.92 -16.83 6.61
N ASP A 42 37.70 -15.87 7.08
CA ASP A 42 39.05 -16.09 7.64
C ASP A 42 39.04 -16.81 9.01
N GLU A 43 37.88 -16.92 9.64
CA GLU A 43 37.72 -17.50 10.97
C GLU A 43 36.79 -18.70 10.97
N ASN A 44 37.19 -19.77 11.68
CA ASN A 44 36.39 -20.99 11.85
C ASN A 44 34.98 -20.75 12.41
N TYR A 45 34.79 -19.67 13.18
CA TYR A 45 33.48 -19.31 13.74
C TYR A 45 32.46 -18.99 12.65
N TYR A 46 32.79 -18.09 11.72
CA TYR A 46 31.88 -17.64 10.68
C TYR A 46 31.54 -18.72 9.65
N LYS A 47 32.39 -19.75 9.49
CA LYS A 47 32.08 -20.92 8.64
C LYS A 47 30.85 -21.69 9.11
N ASN A 48 30.56 -21.67 10.42
CA ASN A 48 29.37 -22.32 10.96
C ASN A 48 28.07 -21.59 10.60
N TYR A 49 28.16 -20.35 10.09
CA TYR A 49 27.03 -19.48 9.77
C TYR A 49 27.01 -19.08 8.29
N GLU A 50 27.58 -19.90 7.41
CA GLU A 50 27.65 -19.63 5.97
C GLU A 50 26.28 -19.36 5.35
N LYS A 51 25.21 -19.99 5.86
CA LYS A 51 23.85 -19.82 5.34
C LYS A 51 23.26 -18.47 5.71
N GLU A 52 23.44 -18.05 6.96
CA GLU A 52 22.98 -16.76 7.49
C GLU A 52 23.73 -15.62 6.80
N ILE A 53 25.06 -15.76 6.66
CA ILE A 53 25.90 -14.83 5.92
C ILE A 53 25.44 -14.75 4.46
N ALA A 54 25.23 -15.88 3.79
CA ALA A 54 24.76 -15.90 2.40
C ALA A 54 23.37 -15.29 2.22
N PHE A 55 22.47 -15.44 3.20
CA PHE A 55 21.16 -14.79 3.19
C PHE A 55 21.29 -13.27 3.25
N ILE A 56 22.11 -12.75 4.18
CA ILE A 56 22.33 -11.30 4.32
C ILE A 56 23.02 -10.77 3.06
N ASP A 57 24.05 -11.47 2.58
CA ASP A 57 24.82 -11.11 1.39
C ASP A 57 23.93 -11.05 0.14
N TYR A 58 22.98 -11.98 0.02
CA TYR A 58 22.06 -12.03 -1.10
C TYR A 58 21.31 -10.70 -1.32
N TYR A 59 20.99 -9.95 -0.25
CA TYR A 59 20.26 -8.68 -0.32
C TYR A 59 21.16 -7.44 -0.25
N THR A 60 22.39 -7.57 0.23
CA THR A 60 23.23 -6.40 0.60
C THR A 60 24.58 -6.36 -0.09
N ASN A 61 25.07 -7.49 -0.62
CA ASN A 61 26.46 -7.68 -1.06
C ASN A 61 27.50 -7.32 0.03
N ASN A 62 27.10 -7.37 1.31
CA ASN A 62 27.97 -7.10 2.45
C ASN A 62 27.67 -8.07 3.62
N GLY A 63 27.55 -9.36 3.30
CA GLY A 63 27.08 -10.37 4.26
C GLY A 63 27.97 -10.52 5.49
N ILE A 64 29.30 -10.52 5.32
CA ILE A 64 30.24 -10.77 6.43
C ILE A 64 30.24 -9.61 7.42
N GLU A 65 30.35 -8.36 6.96
CA GLU A 65 30.38 -7.19 7.84
C GLU A 65 29.06 -7.04 8.62
N LEU A 66 27.92 -7.22 7.93
CA LEU A 66 26.61 -7.13 8.56
C LEU A 66 26.35 -8.31 9.51
N PHE A 67 26.86 -9.51 9.21
CA PHE A 67 26.81 -10.62 10.15
C PHE A 67 27.71 -10.37 11.37
N LYS A 68 28.89 -9.76 11.22
CA LYS A 68 29.73 -9.32 12.35
C LYS A 68 28.98 -8.34 13.25
N LYS A 69 28.24 -7.40 12.65
CA LYS A 69 27.36 -6.47 13.39
C LYS A 69 26.26 -7.22 14.15
N LEU A 70 25.59 -8.18 13.49
CA LEU A 70 24.58 -9.04 14.12
C LEU A 70 25.16 -9.84 15.30
N SER A 71 26.30 -10.47 15.10
CA SER A 71 26.93 -11.35 16.09
C SER A 71 27.34 -10.62 17.37
N ASN A 72 27.78 -9.37 17.22
CA ASN A 72 28.18 -8.50 18.34
C ASN A 72 27.01 -7.73 18.98
N PHE A 73 25.81 -7.79 18.41
CA PHE A 73 24.65 -7.04 18.88
C PHE A 73 24.23 -7.47 20.28
N LYS A 74 23.96 -6.52 21.20
CA LYS A 74 23.70 -6.84 22.61
C LYS A 74 22.21 -7.04 22.86
N ILE A 75 21.84 -8.20 23.38
CA ILE A 75 20.46 -8.54 23.74
C ILE A 75 20.37 -8.76 25.25
N CYS A 76 19.44 -8.07 25.90
CA CYS A 76 19.02 -8.37 27.26
C CYS A 76 17.70 -9.15 27.23
N LEU A 77 17.71 -10.41 27.68
CA LEU A 77 16.56 -11.31 27.66
C LEU A 77 15.99 -11.51 29.06
N TYR A 78 14.76 -11.06 29.27
CA TYR A 78 14.00 -11.20 30.50
C TYR A 78 13.05 -12.40 30.47
N GLY A 79 13.01 -13.12 31.57
CA GLY A 79 12.17 -14.30 31.78
C GLY A 79 12.98 -15.57 32.04
N SER A 80 12.36 -16.51 32.74
CA SER A 80 12.96 -17.78 33.18
C SER A 80 12.16 -19.01 32.72
N ASN A 81 11.15 -18.80 31.86
CA ASN A 81 10.27 -19.86 31.36
C ASN A 81 10.86 -20.60 30.14
N LYS A 82 10.17 -21.67 29.71
CA LYS A 82 10.58 -22.49 28.54
C LYS A 82 10.70 -21.68 27.25
N LEU A 83 9.84 -20.68 27.06
CA LEU A 83 9.85 -19.80 25.89
C LEU A 83 11.16 -19.00 25.85
N SER A 84 11.55 -18.36 26.94
CA SER A 84 12.80 -17.59 27.02
C SER A 84 14.03 -18.47 26.70
N ASN A 85 14.07 -19.72 27.17
CA ASN A 85 15.15 -20.66 26.85
C ASN A 85 15.18 -21.04 25.37
N THR A 86 14.01 -21.13 24.73
CA THR A 86 13.90 -21.45 23.30
C THR A 86 14.35 -20.25 22.46
N ILE A 87 13.97 -19.03 22.86
CA ILE A 87 14.40 -17.78 22.24
C ILE A 87 15.92 -17.63 22.32
N GLN A 88 16.51 -17.79 23.51
CA GLN A 88 17.96 -17.71 23.68
C GLN A 88 18.69 -18.65 22.71
N LYS A 89 18.31 -19.94 22.68
CA LYS A 89 18.91 -20.92 21.76
C LYS A 89 18.72 -20.54 20.30
N SER A 90 17.55 -20.03 19.93
CA SER A 90 17.27 -19.61 18.56
C SER A 90 18.15 -18.42 18.13
N LEU A 91 18.39 -17.47 19.03
CA LEU A 91 19.29 -16.33 18.80
C LEU A 91 20.77 -16.75 18.72
N GLU A 92 21.20 -17.68 19.58
CA GLU A 92 22.54 -18.27 19.52
C GLU A 92 22.76 -19.03 18.19
N ASN A 93 21.74 -19.75 17.71
CA ASN A 93 21.78 -20.50 16.46
C ASN A 93 21.92 -19.61 15.21
N ILE A 94 21.50 -18.35 15.28
CA ILE A 94 21.71 -17.37 14.20
C ILE A 94 22.98 -16.52 14.39
N GLY A 95 23.80 -16.85 15.39
CA GLY A 95 25.13 -16.27 15.58
C GLY A 95 25.20 -15.07 16.52
N ILE A 96 24.14 -14.76 17.26
CA ILE A 96 24.19 -13.69 18.28
C ILE A 96 24.93 -14.23 19.52
N GLN A 97 26.01 -13.56 19.91
CA GLN A 97 26.86 -14.00 21.02
C GLN A 97 26.55 -13.28 22.33
N ASN A 98 26.14 -12.01 22.24
CA ASN A 98 26.02 -11.12 23.40
C ASN A 98 24.59 -11.14 23.96
N ILE A 99 24.16 -12.28 24.49
CA ILE A 99 22.86 -12.42 25.16
C ILE A 99 23.08 -12.47 26.67
N LYS A 100 22.60 -11.45 27.39
CA LYS A 100 22.57 -11.42 28.84
C LYS A 100 21.17 -11.73 29.35
N ARG A 101 21.07 -12.43 30.47
CA ARG A 101 19.80 -12.59 31.18
C ARG A 101 19.56 -11.34 32.02
N GLY A 102 18.41 -10.70 31.78
CA GLY A 102 17.98 -9.55 32.54
C GLY A 102 17.68 -9.93 33.99
N SER A 103 17.98 -9.00 34.90
CA SER A 103 17.53 -9.03 36.29
C SER A 103 16.85 -7.70 36.62
N ARG A 104 16.17 -7.60 37.77
CA ARG A 104 15.49 -6.36 38.18
C ARG A 104 16.47 -5.18 38.06
N PHE A 105 16.13 -4.22 37.20
CA PHE A 105 16.88 -2.99 36.89
C PHE A 105 18.13 -3.10 35.99
N ASP A 106 18.37 -4.24 35.31
CA ASP A 106 19.49 -4.40 34.37
C ASP A 106 19.11 -4.18 32.89
N PHE A 107 19.33 -2.97 32.39
CA PHE A 107 18.97 -2.55 31.03
C PHE A 107 20.14 -2.62 30.05
N GLU A 108 21.17 -3.44 30.30
CA GLU A 108 22.34 -3.56 29.44
C GLU A 108 22.03 -4.36 28.15
N GLY A 109 21.50 -3.68 27.14
CA GLY A 109 21.30 -4.24 25.80
C GLY A 109 20.78 -3.20 24.81
N ASP A 110 21.08 -3.42 23.51
CA ASP A 110 20.53 -2.63 22.41
C ASP A 110 19.08 -3.08 22.10
N ILE A 111 18.79 -4.37 22.30
CA ILE A 111 17.44 -4.94 22.30
C ILE A 111 17.15 -5.52 23.68
N VAL A 112 16.00 -5.16 24.26
CA VAL A 112 15.43 -5.79 25.45
C VAL A 112 14.27 -6.67 25.00
N ILE A 113 14.34 -7.98 25.27
CA ILE A 113 13.28 -8.93 24.98
C ILE A 113 12.65 -9.38 26.30
N TYR A 114 11.37 -9.15 26.47
CA TYR A 114 10.62 -9.56 27.65
C TYR A 114 9.72 -10.75 27.36
N CYS A 115 9.93 -11.86 28.08
CA CYS A 115 9.22 -13.11 27.85
C CYS A 115 8.55 -13.70 29.09
N ASN A 116 8.32 -12.91 30.13
CA ASN A 116 7.73 -13.36 31.39
C ASN A 116 6.24 -12.97 31.47
N ASN A 117 5.51 -13.57 32.41
CA ASN A 117 4.08 -13.32 32.60
C ASN A 117 3.80 -12.28 33.71
N ASP A 118 4.84 -11.76 34.37
CA ASP A 118 4.69 -10.77 35.44
C ASP A 118 4.43 -9.38 34.83
N VAL A 119 3.19 -8.92 34.92
CA VAL A 119 2.77 -7.63 34.36
C VAL A 119 3.45 -6.48 35.11
N ASN A 120 3.63 -6.59 36.42
CA ASN A 120 4.27 -5.55 37.21
C ASN A 120 5.75 -5.43 36.86
N GLU A 121 6.45 -6.56 36.68
CA GLU A 121 7.84 -6.54 36.21
C GLU A 121 7.95 -5.90 34.82
N ARG A 122 7.03 -6.21 33.91
CA ARG A 122 6.98 -5.63 32.56
C ARG A 122 6.78 -4.12 32.57
N GLU A 123 5.76 -3.62 33.26
CA GLU A 123 5.45 -2.18 33.31
C GLU A 123 6.60 -1.41 33.98
N ASN A 124 7.16 -1.95 35.07
CA ASN A 124 8.34 -1.35 35.71
C ASN A 124 9.55 -1.29 34.76
N LEU A 125 9.77 -2.32 33.95
CA LEU A 125 10.85 -2.33 32.96
C LEU A 125 10.65 -1.27 31.89
N LEU A 126 9.42 -1.15 31.37
CA LEU A 126 9.07 -0.15 30.36
C LEU A 126 9.22 1.28 30.88
N GLU A 127 8.77 1.56 32.11
CA GLU A 127 8.90 2.88 32.74
C GLU A 127 10.35 3.28 33.01
N CYS A 128 11.20 2.32 33.39
CA CYS A 128 12.61 2.58 33.70
C CYS A 128 13.52 2.60 32.46
N MET A 129 13.03 2.18 31.29
CA MET A 129 13.84 2.05 30.08
C MET A 129 14.12 3.42 29.45
N ASP A 130 15.40 3.74 29.28
CA ASP A 130 15.82 4.92 28.52
C ASP A 130 15.77 4.64 27.01
N PHE A 131 14.64 5.01 26.40
CA PHE A 131 14.42 4.90 24.96
C PHE A 131 15.24 5.89 24.12
N SER A 132 15.86 6.92 24.73
CA SER A 132 16.60 7.96 24.00
C SER A 132 17.91 7.45 23.36
N GLN A 133 18.39 6.28 23.78
CA GLN A 133 19.64 5.67 23.29
C GLN A 133 19.45 4.65 22.15
N ASN A 134 18.40 4.77 21.33
CA ASN A 134 18.03 3.80 20.28
C ASN A 134 17.79 2.37 20.79
N LYS A 135 17.60 2.18 22.10
CA LYS A 135 17.22 0.89 22.67
C LYS A 135 15.80 0.57 22.25
N ILE A 136 15.57 -0.70 21.95
CA ILE A 136 14.23 -1.18 21.58
C ILE A 136 13.75 -2.29 22.49
N PHE A 137 12.45 -2.32 22.72
CA PHE A 137 11.77 -3.31 23.53
C PHE A 137 10.91 -4.23 22.66
N ILE A 138 10.93 -5.52 22.95
CA ILE A 138 10.08 -6.53 22.29
C ILE A 138 9.47 -7.42 23.37
N PHE A 139 8.14 -7.47 23.42
CA PHE A 139 7.40 -8.42 24.23
C PHE A 139 7.15 -9.71 23.44
N VAL A 140 7.36 -10.86 24.08
CA VAL A 140 7.01 -12.17 23.52
C VAL A 140 6.27 -12.97 24.57
N GLY A 141 5.05 -13.38 24.29
CA GLY A 141 4.22 -14.06 25.28
C GLY A 141 3.08 -14.82 24.66
N ASN A 142 2.19 -15.34 25.50
CA ASN A 142 0.99 -16.01 25.06
C ASN A 142 -0.23 -15.44 25.80
N LYS A 143 -1.31 -15.19 25.07
CA LYS A 143 -2.63 -14.86 25.62
C LYS A 143 -3.60 -15.91 25.11
N GLU A 144 -4.12 -16.74 26.01
CA GLU A 144 -4.99 -17.87 25.65
C GLU A 144 -4.36 -18.79 24.58
N SER A 145 -4.96 -18.89 23.39
CA SER A 145 -4.44 -19.65 22.24
C SER A 145 -3.68 -18.79 21.22
N LEU A 146 -3.22 -17.60 21.63
CA LEU A 146 -2.46 -16.69 20.79
C LEU A 146 -1.04 -16.53 21.31
N GLY A 147 -0.06 -16.97 20.52
CA GLY A 147 1.35 -16.62 20.68
C GLY A 147 1.62 -15.27 20.05
N ILE A 148 2.36 -14.41 20.74
CA ILE A 148 2.50 -13.00 20.42
C ILE A 148 3.98 -12.63 20.38
N ILE A 149 4.39 -11.91 19.34
CA ILE A 149 5.60 -11.09 19.30
C ILE A 149 5.13 -9.66 19.06
N SER A 150 5.44 -8.74 19.97
CA SER A 150 5.08 -7.33 19.80
C SER A 150 5.83 -6.70 18.64
N PRO A 151 5.40 -5.52 18.18
CA PRO A 151 6.25 -4.70 17.34
C PRO A 151 7.50 -4.27 18.11
N ILE A 152 8.43 -3.66 17.39
CA ILE A 152 9.59 -2.96 17.93
C ILE A 152 9.10 -1.71 18.65
N ILE A 153 9.07 -1.77 19.97
CA ILE A 153 8.66 -0.66 20.85
C ILE A 153 9.86 0.26 21.05
N LYS A 154 9.70 1.55 20.73
CA LYS A 154 10.74 2.58 20.82
C LYS A 154 10.40 3.68 21.82
N ASN A 155 9.22 3.64 22.43
CA ASN A 155 8.79 4.55 23.49
C ASN A 155 7.57 3.93 24.22
N LEU A 156 7.13 4.56 25.31
CA LEU A 156 5.97 4.11 26.08
C LEU A 156 4.65 4.20 25.30
N ASP A 157 4.51 5.15 24.39
CA ASP A 157 3.28 5.31 23.59
C ASP A 157 3.09 4.13 22.63
N ASP A 158 4.17 3.67 21.97
CA ASP A 158 4.18 2.47 21.13
C ASP A 158 3.68 1.24 21.93
N TRP A 159 4.10 1.14 23.19
CA TRP A 159 3.68 0.06 24.09
C TRP A 159 2.19 0.15 24.42
N LYS A 160 1.71 1.33 24.80
CA LYS A 160 0.30 1.52 25.16
C LYS A 160 -0.63 1.33 23.97
N GLU A 161 -0.22 1.74 22.76
CA GLU A 161 -0.97 1.47 21.52
C GLU A 161 -1.10 -0.05 21.30
N PHE A 162 0.00 -0.79 21.43
CA PHE A 162 0.00 -2.24 21.32
C PHE A 162 -0.84 -2.95 22.38
N GLU A 163 -0.67 -2.56 23.63
CA GLU A 163 -1.38 -3.14 24.78
C GLU A 163 -2.90 -2.99 24.61
N ASN A 164 -3.34 -1.82 24.14
CA ASN A 164 -4.75 -1.53 23.86
C ASN A 164 -5.31 -2.39 22.72
N ILE A 165 -4.59 -2.53 21.60
CA ILE A 165 -5.06 -3.27 20.41
C ILE A 165 -5.30 -4.75 20.72
N LEU A 166 -4.40 -5.38 21.48
CA LEU A 166 -4.49 -6.81 21.78
C LEU A 166 -5.12 -7.10 23.15
N GLU A 167 -5.58 -6.06 23.84
CA GLU A 167 -6.11 -6.12 25.21
C GLU A 167 -5.20 -6.95 26.14
N ILE A 168 -3.88 -6.75 26.07
CA ILE A 168 -2.89 -7.49 26.88
C ILE A 168 -2.84 -6.88 28.28
N GLY A 169 -4.01 -6.73 28.91
CA GLY A 169 -4.16 -6.27 30.29
C GLY A 169 -3.82 -7.35 31.32
N ALA A 170 -3.87 -6.94 32.59
CA ALA A 170 -3.29 -7.65 33.74
C ALA A 170 -3.78 -9.10 33.99
N ASP A 171 -4.91 -9.53 33.41
CA ASP A 171 -5.65 -10.71 33.87
C ASP A 171 -5.53 -11.97 32.97
N ASN A 172 -4.88 -11.92 31.80
CA ASN A 172 -5.10 -12.93 30.74
C ASN A 172 -3.88 -13.69 30.18
N ILE A 173 -2.70 -13.58 30.77
CA ILE A 173 -1.52 -14.36 30.32
C ILE A 173 -1.54 -15.74 31.00
N LYS A 174 -2.34 -16.67 30.47
CA LYS A 174 -2.29 -18.09 30.85
C LYS A 174 -1.19 -18.82 30.09
N GLU A 175 -0.42 -19.62 30.80
CA GLU A 175 0.76 -20.33 30.29
C GLU A 175 0.40 -21.59 29.49
N ASN A 176 -0.48 -21.49 28.48
CA ASN A 176 -0.77 -22.59 27.56
C ASN A 176 0.27 -22.62 26.43
N THR A 177 1.50 -23.05 26.75
CA THR A 177 2.60 -23.11 25.77
C THR A 177 2.90 -24.54 25.35
N THR A 178 3.08 -24.76 24.05
CA THR A 178 3.59 -26.02 23.51
C THR A 178 5.03 -25.84 23.04
N PHE A 179 5.79 -26.94 22.95
CA PHE A 179 7.13 -26.91 22.37
C PHE A 179 7.12 -26.34 20.94
N THR A 180 6.11 -26.71 20.15
CA THR A 180 5.95 -26.26 18.77
C THR A 180 5.67 -24.77 18.68
N SER A 181 4.73 -24.24 19.46
CA SER A 181 4.42 -22.80 19.45
C SER A 181 5.63 -21.96 19.86
N ASN A 182 6.35 -22.39 20.91
CA ASN A 182 7.56 -21.70 21.36
C ASN A 182 8.66 -21.72 20.29
N SER A 183 8.82 -22.83 19.56
CA SER A 183 9.81 -22.95 18.48
C SER A 183 9.49 -22.01 17.31
N ILE A 184 8.21 -21.91 16.93
CA ILE A 184 7.76 -21.01 15.86
C ILE A 184 7.99 -19.54 16.26
N LEU A 185 7.54 -19.13 17.46
CA LEU A 185 7.73 -17.76 17.95
C LEU A 185 9.22 -17.39 18.03
N SER A 186 10.05 -18.30 18.55
CA SER A 186 11.51 -18.06 18.67
C SER A 186 12.19 -17.91 17.32
N SER A 187 11.84 -18.78 16.35
CA SER A 187 12.39 -18.73 14.99
C SER A 187 11.97 -17.45 14.27
N MET A 188 10.70 -17.08 14.41
CA MET A 188 10.14 -15.87 13.81
C MET A 188 10.82 -14.61 14.37
N LEU A 189 10.95 -14.52 15.70
CA LEU A 189 11.65 -13.42 16.36
C LEU A 189 13.10 -13.31 15.89
N SER A 190 13.81 -14.45 15.81
CA SER A 190 15.21 -14.49 15.37
C SER A 190 15.36 -13.97 13.94
N PHE A 191 14.45 -14.37 13.04
CA PHE A 191 14.45 -13.89 11.66
C PHE A 191 14.19 -12.38 11.56
N GLU A 192 13.25 -11.86 12.34
CA GLU A 192 12.95 -10.42 12.38
C GLU A 192 14.11 -9.60 12.96
N ILE A 193 14.84 -10.14 13.95
CA ILE A 193 16.05 -9.50 14.48
C ILE A 193 17.17 -9.47 13.43
N ILE A 194 17.37 -10.54 12.64
CA ILE A 194 18.32 -10.51 11.51
C ILE A 194 17.99 -9.36 10.57
N LYS A 195 16.72 -9.27 10.12
CA LYS A 195 16.26 -8.20 9.23
C LYS A 195 16.53 -6.82 9.85
N TYR A 196 16.15 -6.62 11.11
CA TYR A 196 16.26 -5.34 11.79
C TYR A 196 17.73 -4.89 11.96
N VAL A 197 18.59 -5.76 12.50
CA VAL A 197 19.97 -5.38 12.84
C VAL A 197 20.84 -5.18 11.60
N THR A 198 20.67 -6.05 10.60
CA THR A 198 21.46 -6.03 9.36
C THR A 198 20.88 -5.07 8.32
N ASN A 199 19.60 -4.71 8.44
CA ASN A 199 18.84 -3.96 7.44
C ASN A 199 18.89 -4.60 6.04
N CYS A 200 19.10 -5.93 5.96
CA CYS A 200 19.12 -6.65 4.68
C CYS A 200 17.73 -6.68 4.03
N LEU A 201 16.68 -6.67 4.87
CA LEU A 201 15.29 -6.48 4.52
C LEU A 201 14.65 -5.62 5.62
N GLN A 202 13.57 -4.94 5.28
CA GLN A 202 12.79 -4.25 6.30
C GLN A 202 12.14 -5.29 7.24
N SER A 203 12.36 -5.16 8.56
CA SER A 203 11.63 -5.98 9.53
C SER A 203 10.16 -5.57 9.57
N ASP A 204 9.29 -6.58 9.52
CA ASP A 204 7.84 -6.40 9.59
C ASP A 204 7.42 -5.99 11.02
N LEU A 205 8.22 -6.36 12.04
CA LEU A 205 8.01 -5.93 13.43
C LEU A 205 8.16 -4.42 13.64
N ILE A 206 8.68 -3.66 12.68
CA ILE A 206 8.74 -2.19 12.81
C ILE A 206 7.33 -1.61 12.99
N ASN A 207 6.31 -2.17 12.32
CA ASN A 207 4.95 -1.64 12.34
C ASN A 207 3.87 -2.65 12.74
N ALA A 208 4.23 -3.92 12.92
CA ALA A 208 3.27 -4.99 13.18
C ALA A 208 3.71 -5.89 14.33
N ALA A 209 2.75 -6.47 15.03
CA ALA A 209 2.97 -7.64 15.88
C ALA A 209 2.81 -8.90 15.04
N TYR A 210 3.52 -9.96 15.41
CA TYR A 210 3.26 -11.29 14.87
C TYR A 210 2.36 -12.06 15.83
N ILE A 211 1.24 -12.57 15.31
CA ILE A 211 0.25 -13.33 16.07
C ILE A 211 0.18 -14.74 15.50
N LEU A 212 0.44 -15.72 16.36
CA LEU A 212 0.38 -17.16 16.08
C LEU A 212 -0.84 -17.75 16.79
N ASN A 213 -1.78 -18.32 16.04
CA ASN A 213 -2.78 -19.18 16.66
C ASN A 213 -2.11 -20.52 17.03
N THR A 214 -2.01 -20.81 18.33
CA THR A 214 -1.23 -21.96 18.85
C THR A 214 -1.91 -23.30 18.60
N ASP A 215 -3.23 -23.31 18.36
CA ASP A 215 -3.99 -24.53 18.03
C ASP A 215 -3.80 -24.93 16.57
N THR A 216 -3.81 -23.96 15.65
CA THR A 216 -3.72 -24.18 14.19
C THR A 216 -2.30 -24.01 13.63
N LEU A 217 -1.39 -23.44 14.42
CA LEU A 217 -0.03 -23.07 14.06
C LEU A 217 0.06 -22.10 12.87
N LYS A 218 -1.03 -21.40 12.55
CA LYS A 218 -1.06 -20.34 11.54
C LYS A 218 -0.70 -19.02 12.19
N GLY A 219 0.31 -18.34 11.64
CA GLY A 219 0.70 -17.01 12.09
C GLY A 219 0.53 -15.95 11.01
N ASN A 220 0.21 -14.73 11.44
CA ASN A 220 0.08 -13.56 10.58
C ASN A 220 0.60 -12.32 11.31
N PHE A 221 1.04 -11.33 10.55
CA PHE A 221 1.32 -10.01 11.08
C PHE A 221 0.02 -9.21 11.23
N VAL A 222 -0.16 -8.61 12.40
CA VAL A 222 -1.22 -7.66 12.73
C VAL A 222 -0.57 -6.30 12.91
N GLN A 223 -0.99 -5.30 12.14
CA GLN A 223 -0.43 -3.96 12.29
C GLN A 223 -0.82 -3.37 13.65
N VAL A 224 0.16 -2.74 14.30
CA VAL A 224 0.02 -2.26 15.68
C VAL A 224 0.51 -0.85 15.81
N LYS A 225 1.65 -0.52 15.20
CA LYS A 225 1.94 0.89 14.98
C LYS A 225 1.07 1.29 13.83
N LYS A 226 0.31 2.36 14.01
CA LYS A 226 -0.08 3.21 12.91
C LYS A 226 1.20 3.73 12.18
N LYS A 227 1.82 2.90 11.34
CA LYS A 227 1.83 3.30 9.94
C LYS A 227 0.34 3.36 9.67
N ILE A 228 -0.22 4.56 9.71
CA ILE A 228 -1.59 4.72 9.29
C ILE A 228 -1.53 4.21 7.84
N ASP A 229 -1.84 2.93 7.61
CA ASP A 229 -2.43 2.53 6.35
C ASP A 229 -3.79 3.20 6.47
N LEU A 230 -3.80 4.52 6.23
CA LEU A 230 -4.96 5.40 6.20
C LEU A 230 -6.07 4.71 5.44
N LYS A 231 -5.64 3.91 4.47
CA LYS A 231 -6.32 2.90 3.69
C LYS A 231 -7.05 1.83 4.52
N GLN A 232 -6.39 1.03 5.35
CA GLN A 232 -7.08 -0.03 6.12
C GLN A 232 -7.95 0.53 7.27
N ASP A 233 -7.47 1.58 7.96
CA ASP A 233 -8.21 2.31 9.01
C ASP A 233 -9.46 3.00 8.44
N PHE A 234 -9.34 3.62 7.26
CA PHE A 234 -10.47 4.19 6.53
C PHE A 234 -11.62 3.19 6.35
N ILE A 235 -11.31 1.93 6.08
CA ILE A 235 -12.34 0.94 5.75
C ILE A 235 -13.07 0.47 6.99
N GLU A 236 -12.36 0.30 8.10
CA GLU A 236 -12.97 -0.04 9.38
C GLU A 236 -13.73 1.15 9.94
N THR A 237 -13.16 2.34 9.83
CA THR A 237 -13.83 3.61 10.13
C THR A 237 -15.10 3.79 9.31
N PHE A 238 -15.06 3.53 7.99
CA PHE A 238 -16.24 3.63 7.11
C PHE A 238 -17.36 2.68 7.55
N LYS A 239 -17.00 1.47 8.01
CA LYS A 239 -17.98 0.52 8.58
C LYS A 239 -18.61 1.00 9.89
N GLN A 240 -17.82 1.67 10.72
CA GLN A 240 -18.29 2.20 12.00
C GLN A 240 -19.13 3.48 11.81
N SER A 241 -18.71 4.38 10.92
CA SER A 241 -19.36 5.68 10.68
C SER A 241 -20.68 5.57 9.95
N SER A 242 -20.87 4.57 9.08
CA SER A 242 -22.12 4.40 8.32
C SER A 242 -23.33 4.22 9.25
N GLY A 243 -23.15 3.52 10.38
CA GLY A 243 -24.23 3.27 11.34
C GLY A 243 -24.81 4.51 12.02
N GLY A 244 -24.07 5.64 12.07
CA GLY A 244 -24.52 6.88 12.71
C GLY A 244 -25.42 7.78 11.84
N ASN A 245 -25.41 7.56 10.51
CA ASN A 245 -26.02 8.48 9.54
C ASN A 245 -27.36 8.01 8.95
N GLY A 246 -27.91 6.92 9.46
CA GLY A 246 -29.08 6.30 8.82
C GLY A 246 -28.74 5.44 7.59
N LEU A 247 -27.47 5.07 7.39
CA LEU A 247 -27.02 4.22 6.27
C LEU A 247 -26.33 2.97 6.79
N TYR A 248 -26.99 1.81 6.75
CA TYR A 248 -26.37 0.57 7.22
C TYR A 248 -25.70 -0.19 6.09
N ILE A 249 -24.46 -0.62 6.32
CA ILE A 249 -23.78 -1.54 5.42
C ILE A 249 -24.42 -2.91 5.54
N ASN A 250 -25.13 -3.32 4.48
CA ASN A 250 -25.72 -4.65 4.36
C ASN A 250 -24.67 -5.67 3.90
N LYS A 251 -23.81 -5.27 2.94
CA LYS A 251 -22.81 -6.17 2.36
C LYS A 251 -21.54 -5.44 1.97
N ILE A 252 -20.40 -6.06 2.26
CA ILE A 252 -19.08 -5.68 1.75
C ILE A 252 -18.37 -6.93 1.26
N GLY A 253 -17.75 -6.83 0.09
CA GLY A 253 -16.73 -7.78 -0.31
C GLY A 253 -16.56 -7.83 -1.81
N ARG A 254 -16.18 -9.00 -2.31
CA ARG A 254 -15.92 -9.19 -3.75
C ARG A 254 -17.19 -9.12 -4.61
N GLY A 255 -18.37 -9.29 -4.02
CA GLY A 255 -19.64 -9.36 -4.75
C GLY A 255 -19.74 -10.63 -5.61
N SER A 256 -20.72 -10.67 -6.52
CA SER A 256 -21.03 -11.84 -7.36
C SER A 256 -20.60 -11.72 -8.82
N ARG A 257 -20.08 -10.56 -9.24
CA ARG A 257 -19.65 -10.35 -10.64
C ARG A 257 -18.32 -11.03 -10.95
N LYS A 258 -17.99 -11.13 -12.24
CA LYS A 258 -16.73 -11.69 -12.72
C LYS A 258 -15.55 -10.93 -12.11
N GLN A 259 -14.58 -11.68 -11.58
CA GLN A 259 -13.37 -11.15 -10.92
C GLN A 259 -12.13 -11.20 -11.84
N ILE A 260 -12.35 -11.47 -13.12
CA ILE A 260 -11.29 -11.62 -14.12
C ILE A 260 -11.67 -10.86 -15.39
N PRO A 261 -10.71 -10.16 -16.02
CA PRO A 261 -9.31 -10.07 -15.59
C PRO A 261 -9.04 -9.03 -14.48
N LEU A 262 -9.97 -8.12 -14.19
CA LEU A 262 -9.82 -7.12 -13.12
C LEU A 262 -10.54 -7.58 -11.85
N SER A 263 -9.89 -7.33 -10.71
CA SER A 263 -10.48 -7.54 -9.39
C SER A 263 -11.63 -6.55 -9.19
N GLN A 264 -12.67 -6.97 -8.47
CA GLN A 264 -13.83 -6.13 -8.22
C GLN A 264 -14.27 -6.22 -6.76
N TRP A 265 -14.69 -5.10 -6.18
CA TRP A 265 -15.36 -5.01 -4.88
C TRP A 265 -16.71 -4.29 -4.95
N GLU A 266 -17.56 -4.61 -3.99
CA GLU A 266 -18.94 -4.13 -3.87
C GLU A 266 -19.23 -3.72 -2.42
N VAL A 267 -19.95 -2.62 -2.28
CA VAL A 267 -20.58 -2.17 -1.04
C VAL A 267 -22.08 -2.02 -1.31
N GLU A 268 -22.90 -2.61 -0.44
CA GLU A 268 -24.37 -2.46 -0.44
C GLU A 268 -24.79 -1.78 0.86
N LEU A 269 -25.57 -0.70 0.74
CA LEU A 269 -26.08 0.10 1.85
C LEU A 269 -27.62 0.11 1.85
N ASP A 270 -28.19 0.05 3.04
CA ASP A 270 -29.62 0.22 3.30
C ASP A 270 -29.87 1.59 3.94
N LYS A 271 -30.95 2.29 3.54
CA LYS A 271 -31.39 3.53 4.20
C LYS A 271 -32.30 3.19 5.39
N LEU A 272 -32.05 3.79 6.54
CA LEU A 272 -32.87 3.62 7.76
C LEU A 272 -34.26 4.22 7.57
N GLY A 273 -35.29 3.46 7.90
CA GLY A 273 -36.67 3.95 7.99
C GLY A 273 -37.65 3.41 6.96
N ASP A 274 -37.20 2.62 5.98
CA ASP A 274 -38.11 1.97 5.05
C ASP A 274 -37.59 0.57 4.69
N MET A 275 -38.27 -0.48 5.17
CA MET A 275 -37.97 -1.88 4.85
C MET A 275 -38.16 -2.21 3.35
N ASN A 276 -38.71 -1.27 2.58
CA ASN A 276 -38.81 -1.28 1.13
C ASN A 276 -37.84 -0.30 0.43
N SER A 277 -36.90 0.33 1.14
CA SER A 277 -35.97 1.28 0.53
C SER A 277 -35.07 0.63 -0.53
N GLU A 278 -34.79 1.40 -1.57
CA GLU A 278 -33.90 1.01 -2.66
C GLU A 278 -32.48 0.83 -2.13
N LYS A 279 -31.91 -0.36 -2.31
CA LYS A 279 -30.56 -0.69 -1.88
C LYS A 279 -29.54 0.07 -2.72
N ILE A 280 -28.66 0.83 -2.06
CA ILE A 280 -27.57 1.51 -2.76
C ILE A 280 -26.44 0.50 -2.95
N LYS A 281 -26.23 0.09 -4.21
CA LYS A 281 -25.17 -0.85 -4.57
C LYS A 281 -24.09 -0.15 -5.38
N VAL A 282 -22.91 -0.01 -4.77
CA VAL A 282 -21.74 0.60 -5.41
C VAL A 282 -20.70 -0.47 -5.71
N VAL A 283 -20.25 -0.49 -6.96
CA VAL A 283 -19.26 -1.45 -7.47
C VAL A 283 -18.12 -0.69 -8.13
N SER A 284 -16.89 -1.12 -7.84
CA SER A 284 -15.68 -0.61 -8.50
C SER A 284 -14.65 -1.72 -8.68
N PHE A 285 -13.58 -1.41 -9.40
CA PHE A 285 -12.60 -2.38 -9.86
C PHE A 285 -11.16 -1.91 -9.65
N GLY A 286 -10.21 -2.83 -9.82
CA GLY A 286 -8.79 -2.55 -9.75
C GLY A 286 -7.96 -3.72 -10.28
N ASP A 287 -6.67 -3.48 -10.48
CA ASP A 287 -5.78 -4.55 -10.97
C ASP A 287 -5.50 -5.58 -9.87
N THR A 288 -5.66 -5.18 -8.60
CA THR A 288 -5.57 -6.04 -7.42
C THR A 288 -6.84 -5.91 -6.58
N HIS A 289 -7.10 -6.90 -5.71
CA HIS A 289 -8.21 -6.82 -4.76
C HIS A 289 -8.11 -5.62 -3.82
N GLN A 290 -6.90 -5.21 -3.44
CA GLN A 290 -6.69 -4.05 -2.59
C GLN A 290 -7.01 -2.75 -3.33
N GLU A 291 -6.60 -2.63 -4.59
CA GLU A 291 -6.96 -1.47 -5.42
C GLU A 291 -8.48 -1.38 -5.64
N ALA A 292 -9.11 -2.50 -6.02
CA ALA A 292 -10.56 -2.57 -6.20
C ALA A 292 -11.31 -2.20 -4.92
N ARG A 293 -10.79 -2.67 -3.78
CA ARG A 293 -11.26 -2.34 -2.45
C ARG A 293 -11.31 -0.83 -2.23
N PHE A 294 -10.19 -0.12 -2.39
CA PHE A 294 -10.12 1.32 -2.22
C PHE A 294 -11.03 2.10 -3.16
N ASN A 295 -10.98 1.74 -4.44
CA ASN A 295 -11.78 2.41 -5.45
C ASN A 295 -13.28 2.26 -5.17
N THR A 296 -13.73 1.13 -4.62
CA THR A 296 -15.15 0.96 -4.26
C THR A 296 -15.53 1.90 -3.12
N TYR A 297 -14.73 2.02 -2.07
CA TYR A 297 -15.06 2.91 -0.96
C TYR A 297 -15.07 4.39 -1.33
N TYR A 298 -14.04 4.87 -2.04
CA TYR A 298 -14.02 6.27 -2.50
C TYR A 298 -15.23 6.58 -3.37
N LYS A 299 -15.55 5.67 -4.29
CA LYS A 299 -16.74 5.79 -5.13
C LYS A 299 -18.03 5.74 -4.33
N THR A 300 -18.10 4.96 -3.25
CA THR A 300 -19.28 4.96 -2.37
C THR A 300 -19.48 6.32 -1.71
N ILE A 301 -18.40 6.95 -1.25
CA ILE A 301 -18.48 8.31 -0.67
C ILE A 301 -18.89 9.32 -1.75
N GLU A 302 -18.24 9.31 -2.91
CA GLU A 302 -18.57 10.18 -4.05
C GLU A 302 -20.07 10.06 -4.40
N HIS A 303 -20.56 8.83 -4.54
CA HIS A 303 -21.96 8.54 -4.86
C HIS A 303 -22.94 9.05 -3.81
N LEU A 304 -22.65 8.83 -2.52
CA LEU A 304 -23.51 9.29 -1.43
C LEU A 304 -23.56 10.82 -1.35
N ILE A 305 -22.46 11.53 -1.64
CA ILE A 305 -22.45 13.00 -1.66
C ILE A 305 -23.23 13.55 -2.86
N ILE A 306 -23.02 12.98 -4.05
CA ILE A 306 -23.73 13.38 -5.27
C ILE A 306 -25.24 13.21 -5.11
N ASN A 307 -25.67 12.14 -4.43
CA ASN A 307 -27.08 11.86 -4.19
C ASN A 307 -27.66 12.52 -2.94
N GLY A 308 -26.89 13.33 -2.22
CA GLY A 308 -27.38 14.08 -1.05
C GLY A 308 -27.64 13.22 0.20
N GLU A 309 -27.05 12.03 0.28
CA GLU A 309 -27.19 11.09 1.40
C GLU A 309 -26.24 11.37 2.58
N PHE A 310 -25.34 12.36 2.42
CA PHE A 310 -24.48 12.86 3.49
C PHE A 310 -24.85 14.30 3.86
N ASN A 311 -25.15 14.53 5.14
CA ASN A 311 -25.19 15.87 5.73
C ASN A 311 -23.76 16.36 5.95
N LEU A 312 -23.26 17.23 5.07
CA LEU A 312 -21.95 17.86 5.18
C LEU A 312 -22.16 19.26 5.78
N GLU A 313 -21.42 19.62 6.83
CA GLU A 313 -21.29 21.04 7.19
C GLU A 313 -20.39 21.68 6.14
N GLU A 314 -21.01 22.53 5.32
CA GLU A 314 -20.39 23.14 4.15
C GLU A 314 -19.35 24.17 4.57
N SER A 315 -18.06 23.83 4.48
CA SER A 315 -16.99 24.84 4.43
C SER A 315 -16.15 24.65 3.19
N TYR A 316 -16.18 25.66 2.32
CA TYR A 316 -15.53 25.65 1.02
C TYR A 316 -14.36 26.64 1.02
N SER A 317 -13.17 26.17 0.64
CA SER A 317 -12.02 27.04 0.37
C SER A 317 -11.79 27.10 -1.13
N PHE A 318 -11.93 28.30 -1.70
CA PHE A 318 -11.66 28.60 -3.11
C PHE A 318 -10.23 29.12 -3.24
N LYS A 319 -9.52 28.75 -4.32
CA LYS A 319 -8.29 29.43 -4.70
C LYS A 319 -8.68 30.58 -5.65
N ASN A 320 -8.37 31.82 -5.25
CA ASN A 320 -8.55 33.12 -5.93
C ASN A 320 -9.77 33.98 -5.58
N LEU A 321 -10.64 33.57 -4.66
CA LEU A 321 -11.60 34.46 -3.99
C LEU A 321 -11.61 34.10 -2.51
N ASP A 322 -11.58 35.10 -1.63
CA ASP A 322 -11.84 34.91 -0.19
C ASP A 322 -13.05 33.99 0.00
N THR A 323 -13.02 33.11 1.00
CA THR A 323 -14.09 32.15 1.35
C THR A 323 -15.49 32.70 1.07
N ILE A 324 -16.07 32.35 -0.08
CA ILE A 324 -17.46 32.68 -0.42
C ILE A 324 -18.31 31.49 0.01
N THR A 325 -19.17 31.68 1.00
CA THR A 325 -20.23 30.73 1.32
C THR A 325 -21.29 30.83 0.22
N LEU A 326 -21.13 30.07 -0.87
CA LEU A 326 -22.15 29.92 -1.89
C LEU A 326 -23.11 28.83 -1.45
N ALA A 327 -24.39 29.15 -1.29
CA ALA A 327 -25.44 28.14 -1.19
C ALA A 327 -25.48 27.36 -2.51
N ILE A 328 -24.99 26.12 -2.48
CA ILE A 328 -24.96 25.25 -3.65
C ILE A 328 -26.38 24.75 -3.90
N ASP A 329 -27.04 25.24 -4.94
CA ASP A 329 -28.32 24.68 -5.37
C ASP A 329 -28.15 23.28 -6.01
N GLU A 330 -29.26 22.55 -6.14
CA GLU A 330 -29.33 21.23 -6.82
C GLU A 330 -28.70 21.22 -8.23
N GLN A 331 -28.75 22.36 -8.94
CA GLN A 331 -28.21 22.45 -10.31
C GLN A 331 -26.68 22.49 -10.30
N PHE A 332 -26.09 23.13 -9.30
CA PHE A 332 -24.64 23.20 -9.12
C PHE A 332 -24.05 21.87 -8.65
N LYS A 333 -24.77 21.12 -7.78
CA LYS A 333 -24.36 19.75 -7.39
C LYS A 333 -24.21 18.81 -8.58
N ARG A 334 -25.11 18.88 -9.56
CA ARG A 334 -25.06 18.04 -10.78
C ARG A 334 -23.88 18.37 -11.70
N LYS A 335 -23.34 19.59 -11.62
CA LYS A 335 -22.18 20.02 -12.38
C LYS A 335 -20.87 19.57 -11.73
N LEU A 336 -20.85 19.44 -10.40
CA LEU A 336 -19.69 19.01 -9.62
C LEU A 336 -19.17 17.64 -10.08
N THR A 337 -17.85 17.53 -10.17
CA THR A 337 -17.16 16.25 -10.19
C THR A 337 -16.48 16.07 -8.85
N ILE A 338 -16.83 14.99 -8.16
CA ILE A 338 -16.29 14.69 -6.84
C ILE A 338 -15.20 13.64 -6.98
N SER A 339 -14.10 13.86 -6.27
CA SER A 339 -13.09 12.84 -6.04
C SER A 339 -12.77 12.72 -4.56
N CYS A 340 -12.65 11.48 -4.12
CA CYS A 340 -12.20 11.16 -2.78
C CYS A 340 -10.84 10.46 -2.84
N ASP A 341 -9.92 10.88 -1.97
CA ASP A 341 -8.68 10.16 -1.72
C ASP A 341 -8.19 10.46 -0.31
N ILE A 342 -7.33 9.61 0.23
CA ILE A 342 -6.63 9.90 1.48
C ILE A 342 -5.63 11.04 1.24
N ASP A 343 -4.99 11.05 0.08
CA ASP A 343 -4.07 12.11 -0.31
C ASP A 343 -4.86 13.28 -0.92
N LYS A 344 -4.82 14.43 -0.24
CA LYS A 344 -5.50 15.66 -0.68
C LYS A 344 -5.09 16.09 -2.07
N GLU A 345 -3.81 16.02 -2.39
CA GLU A 345 -3.30 16.44 -3.69
C GLU A 345 -3.81 15.49 -4.78
N LEU A 346 -3.83 14.19 -4.49
CA LEU A 346 -4.36 13.18 -5.41
C LEU A 346 -5.88 13.35 -5.63
N ALA A 347 -6.63 13.68 -4.57
CA ALA A 347 -8.06 13.99 -4.67
C ALA A 347 -8.31 15.23 -5.55
N ILE A 348 -7.54 16.31 -5.37
CA ILE A 348 -7.63 17.51 -6.21
C ILE A 348 -7.36 17.18 -7.67
N ARG A 349 -6.23 16.53 -7.95
CA ARG A 349 -5.82 16.19 -9.32
C ARG A 349 -6.87 15.33 -10.03
N LYS A 350 -7.39 14.30 -9.35
CA LYS A 350 -8.45 13.43 -9.88
C LYS A 350 -9.76 14.20 -10.13
N ALA A 351 -10.15 15.11 -9.23
CA ALA A 351 -11.34 15.92 -9.41
C ALA A 351 -11.21 16.82 -10.66
N ILE A 352 -10.07 17.50 -10.84
CA ILE A 352 -9.81 18.34 -12.03
C ILE A 352 -9.86 17.48 -13.32
N LEU A 353 -9.18 16.34 -13.35
CA LEU A 353 -9.18 15.47 -14.54
C LEU A 353 -10.57 14.91 -14.85
N LYS A 354 -11.36 14.54 -13.82
CA LYS A 354 -12.77 14.15 -14.01
C LYS A 354 -13.59 15.32 -14.58
N ALA A 355 -13.38 16.56 -14.11
CA ALA A 355 -14.08 17.73 -14.63
C ALA A 355 -13.78 18.00 -16.12
N ILE A 356 -12.49 17.97 -16.48
CA ILE A 356 -12.04 18.12 -17.88
C ILE A 356 -12.61 16.99 -18.73
N LEU A 357 -12.46 15.74 -18.29
CA LEU A 357 -12.94 14.60 -19.04
C LEU A 357 -14.48 14.60 -19.18
N LYS A 358 -15.23 15.06 -18.18
CA LYS A 358 -16.70 15.23 -18.26
C LYS A 358 -17.08 16.21 -19.37
N ARG A 359 -16.39 17.35 -19.47
CA ARG A 359 -16.57 18.31 -20.57
C ARG A 359 -16.25 17.65 -21.90
N GLU A 360 -15.06 17.07 -22.04
CA GLU A 360 -14.62 16.53 -23.33
C GLU A 360 -15.48 15.36 -23.81
N ILE A 361 -15.93 14.45 -22.93
CA ILE A 361 -16.81 13.35 -23.33
C ILE A 361 -18.12 13.86 -23.95
N ASN A 362 -18.69 14.94 -23.40
CA ASN A 362 -19.91 15.54 -23.95
C ASN A 362 -19.69 16.18 -25.33
N VAL A 363 -18.44 16.48 -25.70
CA VAL A 363 -18.04 17.04 -27.01
C VAL A 363 -17.66 15.93 -28.00
N ILE A 364 -17.18 14.78 -27.52
CA ILE A 364 -16.70 13.63 -28.32
C ILE A 364 -17.81 12.90 -29.12
N ASP A 365 -19.09 13.25 -28.96
CA ASP A 365 -20.17 12.65 -29.77
C ASP A 365 -19.89 12.70 -31.29
N ASN A 366 -19.01 13.61 -31.73
CA ASN A 366 -18.45 13.66 -33.07
C ASN A 366 -17.07 12.97 -33.16
N TYR A 367 -17.06 11.63 -33.28
CA TYR A 367 -15.85 10.77 -33.42
C TYR A 367 -14.85 11.17 -34.53
N GLN A 368 -15.19 12.13 -35.41
CA GLN A 368 -14.39 12.59 -36.53
C GLN A 368 -13.17 13.42 -36.14
N GLU A 369 -13.18 14.08 -34.96
CA GLU A 369 -12.05 14.90 -34.49
C GLU A 369 -10.92 14.08 -33.86
N LEU A 370 -11.12 12.78 -33.68
CA LEU A 370 -10.15 11.89 -33.05
C LEU A 370 -9.17 11.31 -34.07
N SER A 371 -7.87 11.44 -33.78
CA SER A 371 -6.80 10.84 -34.56
C SER A 371 -6.63 9.36 -34.24
N PRO A 372 -6.39 8.48 -35.23
CA PRO A 372 -6.18 7.05 -34.99
C PRO A 372 -4.84 6.79 -34.28
N LEU A 373 -4.81 5.77 -33.43
CA LEU A 373 -3.62 5.33 -32.70
C LEU A 373 -3.36 3.85 -33.02
N LYS A 374 -2.11 3.49 -33.34
CA LYS A 374 -1.77 2.11 -33.66
C LYS A 374 -1.16 1.42 -32.45
N ILE A 375 -1.69 0.25 -32.11
CA ILE A 375 -1.16 -0.53 -30.98
C ILE A 375 0.32 -0.95 -31.18
N SER A 376 0.76 -1.06 -32.45
CA SER A 376 2.15 -1.36 -32.80
C SER A 376 3.14 -0.37 -32.22
N ASP A 377 2.72 0.88 -32.03
CA ASP A 377 3.58 1.98 -31.60
C ASP A 377 3.90 1.87 -30.09
N TYR A 378 3.20 0.99 -29.38
CA TYR A 378 3.29 0.78 -27.93
C TYR A 378 3.82 -0.60 -27.56
N ILE A 379 4.52 -1.26 -28.49
CA ILE A 379 5.01 -2.63 -28.28
C ILE A 379 6.00 -2.72 -27.12
N ASP A 380 6.74 -1.66 -26.78
CA ASP A 380 7.71 -1.72 -25.68
C ASP A 380 7.08 -1.48 -24.29
N ASN A 381 5.83 -0.99 -24.23
CA ASN A 381 5.14 -0.76 -22.96
C ASN A 381 4.49 -2.05 -22.44
N LYS A 382 5.13 -2.67 -21.43
CA LYS A 382 4.67 -3.91 -20.79
C LYS A 382 3.24 -3.85 -20.24
N ASN A 383 2.77 -2.69 -19.76
CA ASN A 383 1.43 -2.55 -19.19
C ASN A 383 0.36 -2.48 -20.27
N ILE A 384 0.60 -1.69 -21.32
CA ILE A 384 -0.28 -1.64 -22.49
C ILE A 384 -0.37 -3.03 -23.12
N GLN A 385 0.77 -3.71 -23.33
CA GLN A 385 0.78 -5.09 -23.80
C GLN A 385 -0.05 -6.03 -22.92
N TYR A 386 0.06 -5.89 -21.60
CA TYR A 386 -0.72 -6.69 -20.65
C TYR A 386 -2.22 -6.49 -20.85
N TYR A 387 -2.72 -5.25 -20.89
CA TYR A 387 -4.14 -4.98 -21.10
C TYR A 387 -4.63 -5.41 -22.48
N CYS A 388 -3.83 -5.27 -23.53
CA CYS A 388 -4.18 -5.78 -24.86
C CYS A 388 -4.29 -7.31 -24.89
N LYS A 389 -3.42 -8.03 -24.17
CA LYS A 389 -3.55 -9.48 -24.02
C LYS A 389 -4.87 -9.85 -23.34
N LEU A 390 -5.27 -9.10 -22.31
CA LEU A 390 -6.55 -9.31 -21.63
C LEU A 390 -7.75 -9.08 -22.56
N ILE A 391 -7.72 -8.03 -23.37
CA ILE A 391 -8.76 -7.73 -24.36
C ILE A 391 -8.87 -8.86 -25.41
N ASN A 392 -7.73 -9.39 -25.86
CA ASN A 392 -7.70 -10.55 -26.77
C ASN A 392 -8.32 -11.80 -26.12
N ILE A 393 -8.05 -12.05 -24.83
CA ILE A 393 -8.67 -13.15 -24.06
C ILE A 393 -10.19 -12.96 -23.99
N LEU A 394 -10.65 -11.72 -23.81
CA LEU A 394 -12.08 -11.36 -23.82
C LEU A 394 -12.69 -11.34 -25.24
N LYS A 395 -11.90 -11.63 -26.28
CA LYS A 395 -12.29 -11.68 -27.70
C LYS A 395 -12.88 -10.38 -28.24
N ALA A 396 -12.53 -9.25 -27.64
CA ALA A 396 -12.93 -7.93 -28.13
C ALA A 396 -11.93 -7.42 -29.19
N LYS A 397 -12.46 -6.74 -30.20
CA LYS A 397 -11.66 -6.05 -31.22
C LYS A 397 -11.78 -4.56 -30.99
N ILE A 398 -10.68 -3.94 -30.59
CA ILE A 398 -10.65 -2.53 -30.21
C ILE A 398 -10.17 -1.65 -31.35
N GLU A 399 -10.73 -0.45 -31.40
CA GLU A 399 -10.21 0.71 -32.10
C GLU A 399 -9.67 1.70 -31.08
N LEU A 400 -8.51 2.29 -31.37
CA LEU A 400 -7.84 3.26 -30.52
C LEU A 400 -7.79 4.60 -31.22
N ARG A 401 -8.25 5.64 -30.54
CA ARG A 401 -8.15 7.01 -31.01
C ARG A 401 -7.75 7.96 -29.89
N PHE A 402 -7.23 9.12 -30.26
CA PHE A 402 -6.85 10.15 -29.33
C PHE A 402 -7.14 11.56 -29.86
N LYS A 403 -7.24 12.52 -28.95
CA LYS A 403 -7.23 13.96 -29.20
C LYS A 403 -6.13 14.57 -28.35
N LYS A 404 -5.27 15.36 -28.97
CA LYS A 404 -4.37 16.25 -28.25
C LYS A 404 -5.18 17.48 -27.85
N LEU A 405 -5.29 17.74 -26.56
CA LEU A 405 -6.02 18.89 -26.04
C LEU A 405 -5.12 20.13 -26.07
N VAL A 406 -3.92 20.00 -25.50
CA VAL A 406 -2.79 20.94 -25.61
C VAL A 406 -1.48 20.15 -25.70
N GLU A 407 -0.33 20.81 -25.81
CA GLU A 407 0.97 20.11 -25.68
C GLU A 407 1.03 19.39 -24.32
N GLY A 408 1.40 18.12 -24.32
CA GLY A 408 1.48 17.35 -23.08
C GLY A 408 0.14 16.97 -22.44
N LEU A 409 -1.03 17.18 -23.06
CA LEU A 409 -2.31 16.69 -22.51
C LEU A 409 -3.15 15.96 -23.57
N PHE A 410 -3.45 14.69 -23.30
CA PHE A 410 -4.06 13.80 -24.28
C PHE A 410 -5.30 13.13 -23.73
N LEU A 411 -6.36 13.16 -24.52
CA LEU A 411 -7.56 12.38 -24.36
C LEU A 411 -7.46 11.13 -25.23
N VAL A 412 -7.70 9.95 -24.67
CA VAL A 412 -7.68 8.66 -25.38
C VAL A 412 -9.01 7.97 -25.25
N VAL A 413 -9.48 7.40 -26.37
CA VAL A 413 -10.70 6.60 -26.47
C VAL A 413 -10.33 5.21 -27.00
N VAL A 414 -10.75 4.19 -26.26
CA VAL A 414 -10.71 2.78 -26.65
C VAL A 414 -12.15 2.35 -26.85
N SER A 415 -12.48 1.81 -28.02
CA SER A 415 -13.85 1.37 -28.29
C SER A 415 -13.92 0.08 -29.08
N ASP A 416 -14.96 -0.70 -28.85
CA ASP A 416 -15.45 -1.70 -29.80
C ASP A 416 -16.88 -1.32 -30.24
N ASN A 417 -17.62 -2.27 -30.81
CA ASN A 417 -18.99 -2.03 -31.29
C ASN A 417 -19.99 -1.71 -30.17
N SER A 418 -19.70 -2.04 -28.92
CA SER A 418 -20.64 -2.00 -27.79
C SER A 418 -20.12 -1.25 -26.56
N TYR A 419 -18.81 -1.24 -26.36
CA TYR A 419 -18.17 -0.76 -25.14
C TYR A 419 -17.13 0.31 -25.47
N ARG A 420 -16.96 1.25 -24.54
CA ARG A 420 -15.98 2.33 -24.64
C ARG A 420 -15.24 2.48 -23.32
N GLY A 421 -13.95 2.81 -23.38
CA GLY A 421 -13.15 3.27 -22.27
C GLY A 421 -12.45 4.56 -22.66
N VAL A 422 -12.39 5.50 -21.74
CA VAL A 422 -11.87 6.84 -21.97
C VAL A 422 -10.96 7.27 -20.84
N SER A 423 -9.94 8.05 -21.16
CA SER A 423 -9.11 8.67 -20.13
C SER A 423 -8.38 9.87 -20.68
N ILE A 424 -7.88 10.68 -19.76
CA ILE A 424 -7.00 11.82 -20.03
C ILE A 424 -5.69 11.58 -19.29
N GLY A 425 -4.58 12.06 -19.85
CA GLY A 425 -3.27 11.97 -19.20
C GLY A 425 -2.23 12.89 -19.83
N PHE A 426 -1.15 13.12 -19.10
CA PHE A 426 -0.09 14.05 -19.50
C PHE A 426 0.91 13.47 -20.51
N ASN A 427 0.72 12.19 -20.84
CA ASN A 427 1.31 11.56 -22.00
C ASN A 427 0.37 10.46 -22.52
N LEU A 428 0.57 10.10 -23.79
CA LEU A 428 -0.26 9.09 -24.46
C LEU A 428 -0.21 7.71 -23.80
N ASN A 429 0.91 7.31 -23.18
CA ASN A 429 1.02 6.00 -22.52
C ASN A 429 0.09 5.94 -21.30
N THR A 430 0.16 6.94 -20.41
CA THR A 430 -0.67 7.01 -19.22
C THR A 430 -2.16 7.07 -19.58
N ALA A 431 -2.52 7.93 -20.53
CA ALA A 431 -3.89 8.08 -20.98
C ALA A 431 -4.43 6.77 -21.60
N LEU A 432 -3.65 6.13 -22.48
CA LEU A 432 -4.03 4.87 -23.11
C LEU A 432 -4.14 3.73 -22.10
N GLU A 433 -3.22 3.61 -21.14
CA GLU A 433 -3.31 2.59 -20.09
C GLU A 433 -4.59 2.72 -19.26
N ASN A 434 -4.92 3.92 -18.77
CA ASN A 434 -6.14 4.13 -18.01
C ASN A 434 -7.40 3.91 -18.87
N ALA A 435 -7.38 4.32 -20.15
CA ALA A 435 -8.50 4.10 -21.06
C ALA A 435 -8.74 2.61 -21.37
N LEU A 436 -7.66 1.83 -21.57
CA LEU A 436 -7.73 0.37 -21.73
C LEU A 436 -8.29 -0.32 -20.48
N ARG A 437 -7.88 0.12 -19.29
CA ARG A 437 -8.39 -0.40 -18.02
C ARG A 437 -9.89 -0.14 -17.87
N GLN A 438 -10.33 1.08 -18.19
CA GLN A 438 -11.75 1.40 -18.16
C GLN A 438 -12.53 0.58 -19.19
N PHE A 439 -12.01 0.42 -20.41
CA PHE A 439 -12.64 -0.41 -21.44
C PHE A 439 -12.80 -1.86 -20.98
N ILE A 440 -11.74 -2.46 -20.41
CA ILE A 440 -11.79 -3.83 -19.88
C ILE A 440 -12.84 -3.96 -18.78
N ASN A 441 -12.92 -2.99 -17.86
CA ASN A 441 -13.95 -3.00 -16.83
C ASN A 441 -15.35 -2.95 -17.44
N ASN A 442 -15.56 -2.06 -18.41
CA ASN A 442 -16.86 -1.88 -19.05
C ASN A 442 -17.28 -3.13 -19.81
N LEU A 443 -16.35 -3.76 -20.54
CA LEU A 443 -16.54 -5.04 -21.21
C LEU A 443 -16.83 -6.18 -20.22
N GLN A 444 -16.02 -6.32 -19.16
CA GLN A 444 -16.15 -7.36 -18.12
C GLN A 444 -17.52 -7.30 -17.42
N ASN A 445 -18.04 -6.10 -17.21
CA ASN A 445 -19.26 -5.81 -16.44
C ASN A 445 -20.48 -5.44 -17.29
N SER A 446 -20.36 -5.49 -18.61
CA SER A 446 -21.43 -5.13 -19.55
C SER A 446 -21.98 -3.71 -19.34
N ILE A 447 -21.07 -2.75 -19.15
CA ILE A 447 -21.38 -1.32 -18.96
C ILE A 447 -21.26 -0.61 -20.31
N TYR A 448 -22.39 -0.22 -20.90
CA TYR A 448 -22.45 0.35 -22.24
C TYR A 448 -22.24 1.88 -22.28
N THR A 449 -22.54 2.57 -21.18
CA THR A 449 -22.44 4.02 -21.08
C THR A 449 -21.17 4.44 -20.36
N ILE A 450 -20.62 5.60 -20.73
CA ILE A 450 -19.52 6.20 -19.99
C ILE A 450 -20.12 7.07 -18.90
N ASN A 451 -19.94 6.68 -17.64
CA ASN A 451 -20.20 7.58 -16.51
C ASN A 451 -18.86 8.10 -15.99
N ILE A 452 -18.75 9.41 -15.79
CA ILE A 452 -17.50 10.00 -15.31
C ILE A 452 -17.13 9.52 -13.89
N GLU A 453 -18.14 9.23 -13.08
CA GLU A 453 -18.01 8.67 -11.73
C GLU A 453 -17.38 7.26 -11.73
N ASP A 454 -17.43 6.56 -12.87
CA ASP A 454 -16.84 5.24 -13.04
C ASP A 454 -15.39 5.29 -13.53
N VAL A 455 -14.87 6.47 -13.89
CA VAL A 455 -13.48 6.64 -14.37
C VAL A 455 -12.51 6.60 -13.18
N ILE A 456 -11.51 5.74 -13.28
CA ILE A 456 -10.47 5.57 -12.26
C ILE A 456 -9.10 5.89 -12.85
N PHE A 457 -8.44 6.91 -12.30
CA PHE A 457 -7.07 7.26 -12.64
C PHE A 457 -6.09 6.56 -11.69
N LYS A 458 -5.33 5.58 -12.19
CA LYS A 458 -4.30 4.88 -11.38
C LYS A 458 -2.94 5.55 -11.46
N ARG A 459 -2.60 6.11 -12.60
CA ARG A 459 -1.29 6.70 -12.87
C ARG A 459 -1.51 8.17 -13.23
N ILE A 460 -1.10 9.06 -12.34
CA ILE A 460 -1.14 10.52 -12.49
C ILE A 460 0.13 11.17 -11.91
N ASN A 461 1.23 10.41 -11.90
CA ASN A 461 2.52 10.87 -11.37
C ASN A 461 3.21 11.85 -12.33
N ASP A 462 2.78 11.84 -13.58
CA ASP A 462 3.15 12.71 -14.68
C ASP A 462 2.37 14.04 -14.68
N TRP A 463 1.77 14.43 -13.55
CA TRP A 463 1.03 15.67 -13.41
C TRP A 463 1.86 16.89 -13.84
N ASP A 464 1.25 17.75 -14.66
CA ASP A 464 1.84 18.99 -15.15
C ASP A 464 0.87 20.17 -14.97
N ASP A 465 1.21 21.07 -14.05
CA ASP A 465 0.41 22.26 -13.75
C ASP A 465 0.37 23.26 -14.91
N GLU A 466 1.43 23.35 -15.72
CA GLU A 466 1.53 24.28 -16.84
C GLU A 466 0.59 23.84 -17.96
N CYS A 467 0.59 22.55 -18.28
CA CYS A 467 -0.33 21.96 -19.25
C CYS A 467 -1.80 22.20 -18.88
N ILE A 468 -2.17 22.05 -17.59
CA ILE A 468 -3.55 22.32 -17.15
C ILE A 468 -3.90 23.80 -17.31
N ARG A 469 -2.98 24.72 -16.98
CA ARG A 469 -3.22 26.16 -17.14
C ARG A 469 -3.35 26.57 -18.59
N GLU A 470 -2.51 26.02 -19.47
CA GLU A 470 -2.58 26.24 -20.91
C GLU A 470 -3.94 25.80 -21.45
N PHE A 471 -4.36 24.56 -21.15
CA PHE A 471 -5.67 24.04 -21.54
C PHE A 471 -6.83 24.93 -21.10
N LEU A 472 -6.83 25.33 -19.82
CA LEU A 472 -7.89 26.19 -19.27
C LEU A 472 -7.91 27.57 -19.97
N THR A 473 -6.73 28.12 -20.29
CA THR A 473 -6.62 29.42 -20.96
C THR A 473 -7.13 29.35 -22.40
N ASP A 474 -6.69 28.34 -23.15
CA ASP A 474 -7.07 28.15 -24.56
C ASP A 474 -8.57 27.91 -24.73
N GLU A 475 -9.15 27.13 -23.82
CA GLU A 475 -10.58 26.80 -23.82
C GLU A 475 -11.46 27.86 -23.15
N LYS A 476 -10.87 28.95 -22.63
CA LYS A 476 -11.54 30.03 -21.88
C LYS A 476 -12.36 29.49 -20.70
N LEU A 477 -11.66 28.80 -19.80
CA LEU A 477 -12.22 28.13 -18.65
C LEU A 477 -11.51 28.53 -17.37
N GLU A 478 -12.29 28.53 -16.30
CA GLU A 478 -11.80 28.54 -14.94
C GLU A 478 -12.16 27.22 -14.25
N VAL A 479 -11.25 26.73 -13.41
CA VAL A 479 -11.51 25.57 -12.55
C VAL A 479 -11.77 26.03 -11.13
N PHE A 480 -12.96 25.72 -10.63
CA PHE A 480 -13.34 25.95 -9.24
C PHE A 480 -13.16 24.67 -8.46
N ILE A 481 -12.35 24.73 -7.41
CA ILE A 481 -12.06 23.61 -6.53
C ILE A 481 -12.62 23.94 -5.16
N CYS A 482 -13.34 23.00 -4.56
CA CYS A 482 -13.81 23.12 -3.19
C CYS A 482 -13.44 21.88 -2.39
N SER A 483 -12.88 22.10 -1.20
CA SER A 483 -12.76 21.04 -0.20
C SER A 483 -14.12 20.85 0.45
N ILE A 484 -14.52 19.61 0.65
CA ILE A 484 -15.77 19.26 1.35
C ILE A 484 -15.38 18.72 2.71
N GLN A 485 -15.76 19.41 3.78
CA GLN A 485 -15.53 18.92 5.15
C GLN A 485 -16.48 17.79 5.49
N ASN A 486 -15.92 16.75 6.11
CA ASN A 486 -16.66 15.56 6.52
C ASN A 486 -16.61 15.45 8.05
N ASN A 487 -17.74 15.74 8.71
CA ASN A 487 -17.87 15.59 10.16
C ASN A 487 -18.33 14.18 10.58
N VAL A 488 -18.59 13.30 9.61
CA VAL A 488 -19.24 12.00 9.85
C VAL A 488 -18.24 10.86 9.74
N ILE A 489 -17.42 10.85 8.69
CA ILE A 489 -16.39 9.82 8.54
C ILE A 489 -15.19 10.33 9.32
N SER A 490 -14.89 9.72 10.47
CA SER A 490 -13.72 10.07 11.31
C SER A 490 -12.37 9.76 10.66
N ALA A 491 -12.35 9.41 9.37
CA ALA A 491 -11.15 9.14 8.61
C ALA A 491 -10.65 10.42 7.93
N GLU A 492 -9.32 10.61 7.93
CA GLU A 492 -8.62 11.66 7.19
C GLU A 492 -8.74 11.45 5.67
N ILE A 493 -9.94 11.59 5.12
CA ILE A 493 -10.22 11.54 3.68
C ILE A 493 -10.38 12.96 3.18
N SER A 494 -9.64 13.27 2.13
CA SER A 494 -9.84 14.49 1.37
C SER A 494 -10.94 14.28 0.35
N ILE A 495 -12.00 15.07 0.49
CA ILE A 495 -13.12 15.09 -0.43
C ILE A 495 -13.05 16.40 -1.19
N VAL A 496 -12.93 16.32 -2.51
CA VAL A 496 -12.70 17.48 -3.35
C VAL A 496 -13.72 17.50 -4.48
N GLY A 497 -14.41 18.63 -4.61
CA GLY A 497 -15.24 18.94 -5.75
C GLY A 497 -14.48 19.82 -6.74
N ALA A 498 -14.64 19.54 -8.04
CA ALA A 498 -14.16 20.40 -9.12
C ALA A 498 -15.27 20.67 -10.16
N ILE A 499 -15.34 21.91 -10.65
CA ILE A 499 -16.22 22.35 -11.74
C ILE A 499 -15.41 23.23 -12.71
N LEU A 500 -15.67 23.05 -14.00
CA LEU A 500 -15.23 23.97 -15.05
C LEU A 500 -16.35 24.96 -15.36
N ILE A 501 -16.02 26.25 -15.39
CA ILE A 501 -16.92 27.34 -15.74
C ILE A 501 -16.29 28.11 -16.90
N GLU A 502 -17.10 28.55 -17.85
CA GLU A 502 -16.64 29.47 -18.90
C GLU A 502 -16.23 30.80 -18.27
N SER A 503 -15.00 31.24 -18.59
CA SER A 503 -14.38 32.47 -18.08
C SER A 503 -14.99 33.74 -18.66
#